data_AF-A0A818VHX8-F1
#
_entry.id   AF-A0A818VHX8-F1
#
_cell.length_a   1.000
_cell.length_b   1.000
_cell.length_c   1.000
_cell.angle_alpha   90.00
_cell.angle_beta   90.00
_cell.angle_gamma   90.00
#
_symmetry.space_group_name_H-M   'P 1'
#
loop_
_entity.id
_entity.type
_entity.pdbx_description
1 polymer ?
#
loop_
_entity_poly.entity_id
_entity_poly.type
_entity_poly.pdbx_seq_one_letter_code
_entity_poly.pdbx_strand_id
1 'polypeptide(L)'
;MQSDPTQYIEQIPVCACQVPTQPWLEEFMGFRIDEGCDGRKSIEETCYYHKKARSCYRKKSDISWAGAQCCYDEQGKFIEHGKEGAGTLDVISPDANSWFEKRLSMFGHFFSDFLSYWSCCRSSLMSEAMCKAYYDYRPAGRCENIESESMNIHRNSYFITLNGISYTFRGQGEYILLSLPKLNGLEVQVRLASNGDDNKTDSTVGIIAFVIGLVETKKRVQFELFPMHQLLEIRIDTRVIELPDEEFIVPMIIYEDEYVKIKRKVNGAFKIWFHGSPLRFRVHIRPTFDFFDLETLLEQEKFSQLSTPSYGLLGDLNGLMFPNGTRISINESDENILFEYSESWRVLQNRSLFYYLFDDIDHRQPLSSDIEFNSFKNVFQGTNNSVTLTQQNLNDEELQQDQEYCTQCESSIDKESSTE
;
A
#
# COMPACT_ATOMS: atom_id res chain seq x y z
N MET A 1 8.26 37.27 18.03
CA MET A 1 9.23 36.92 16.96
C MET A 1 9.01 35.47 16.61
N GLN A 2 8.91 35.14 15.33
CA GLN A 2 8.76 33.76 14.90
C GLN A 2 10.06 33.02 15.20
N SER A 3 9.96 31.88 15.86
CA SER A 3 11.08 30.96 16.12
C SER A 3 11.68 30.44 14.82
N ASP A 4 12.92 29.94 14.88
CA ASP A 4 13.63 29.34 13.75
C ASP A 4 12.71 28.38 12.95
N PRO A 5 12.48 28.62 11.64
CA PRO A 5 11.57 27.81 10.83
C PRO A 5 12.03 26.35 10.68
N THR A 6 13.33 26.08 10.89
CA THR A 6 13.92 24.74 10.74
C THR A 6 13.21 23.70 11.59
N GLN A 7 12.82 24.07 12.83
CA GLN A 7 12.10 23.19 13.76
C GLN A 7 10.76 22.69 13.19
N TYR A 8 10.09 23.49 12.36
CA TYR A 8 8.79 23.15 11.78
C TYR A 8 8.92 22.45 10.43
N ILE A 9 9.95 22.79 9.63
CA ILE A 9 10.21 22.17 8.33
C ILE A 9 10.45 20.67 8.46
N GLU A 10 11.14 20.22 9.52
CA GLU A 10 11.37 18.79 9.77
C GLU A 10 10.12 18.03 10.21
N GLN A 11 9.09 18.73 10.69
CA GLN A 11 7.87 18.14 11.23
C GLN A 11 6.72 18.09 10.22
N ILE A 12 6.85 18.77 9.07
CA ILE A 12 5.81 18.79 8.04
C ILE A 12 6.02 17.70 6.99
N PRO A 13 4.93 17.23 6.35
CA PRO A 13 5.03 16.32 5.22
C PRO A 13 5.83 16.92 4.05
N VAL A 14 6.69 16.12 3.43
CA VAL A 14 7.52 16.53 2.28
C VAL A 14 6.69 16.52 0.99
N CYS A 15 6.85 17.54 0.16
CA CYS A 15 6.18 17.66 -1.13
C CYS A 15 6.80 16.72 -2.19
N ALA A 16 6.00 16.26 -3.15
CA ALA A 16 6.55 15.65 -4.36
C ALA A 16 7.17 16.75 -5.23
N CYS A 17 8.25 16.46 -5.97
CA CYS A 17 8.79 17.42 -6.94
C CYS A 17 7.95 17.51 -8.23
N GLN A 18 7.12 16.49 -8.52
CA GLN A 18 6.23 16.48 -9.66
C GLN A 18 4.89 15.78 -9.36
N VAL A 19 3.80 16.25 -9.98
CA VAL A 19 2.44 15.69 -9.84
C VAL A 19 1.74 15.50 -11.20
N PRO A 20 0.78 14.56 -11.31
CA PRO A 20 -0.05 14.42 -12.51
C PRO A 20 -0.92 15.65 -12.76
N THR A 21 -0.99 16.09 -14.02
CA THR A 21 -1.79 17.27 -14.43
C THR A 21 -2.98 16.94 -15.32
N GLN A 22 -3.05 15.70 -15.83
CA GLN A 22 -4.09 15.22 -16.73
C GLN A 22 -4.62 13.85 -16.25
N PRO A 23 -5.51 13.83 -15.24
CA PRO A 23 -6.13 14.97 -14.56
C PRO A 23 -5.37 15.44 -13.31
N TRP A 24 -5.66 16.66 -12.86
CA TRP A 24 -5.38 17.07 -11.49
C TRP A 24 -6.24 16.24 -10.53
N LEU A 25 -5.60 15.59 -9.56
CA LEU A 25 -6.27 14.70 -8.62
C LEU A 25 -6.76 15.48 -7.39
N GLU A 26 -7.90 15.07 -6.83
CA GLU A 26 -8.42 15.65 -5.58
C GLU A 26 -7.55 15.30 -4.37
N GLU A 27 -6.94 14.11 -4.40
CA GLU A 27 -5.93 13.68 -3.43
C GLU A 27 -4.72 13.08 -4.15
N PHE A 28 -3.52 13.40 -3.67
CA PHE A 28 -2.27 12.84 -4.18
C PHE A 28 -1.29 12.59 -3.04
N MET A 29 -0.80 11.34 -2.90
CA MET A 29 0.11 10.93 -1.81
C MET A 29 -0.41 11.26 -0.39
N GLY A 30 -1.73 11.32 -0.23
CA GLY A 30 -2.41 11.70 1.01
C GLY A 30 -2.33 13.19 1.34
N PHE A 31 -1.98 14.03 0.37
CA PHE A 31 -2.29 15.46 0.39
C PHE A 31 -3.63 15.68 -0.31
N ARG A 32 -4.42 16.65 0.17
CA ARG A 32 -5.69 17.05 -0.43
C ARG A 32 -5.48 18.31 -1.27
N ILE A 33 -6.23 18.45 -2.36
CA ILE A 33 -6.17 19.65 -3.19
C ILE A 33 -6.58 20.89 -2.40
N ASP A 34 -5.88 21.99 -2.61
CA ASP A 34 -6.20 23.28 -2.02
C ASP A 34 -7.37 23.91 -2.79
N GLU A 35 -8.52 24.08 -2.14
CA GLU A 35 -9.69 24.69 -2.75
C GLU A 35 -9.43 26.13 -3.27
N GLY A 36 -8.46 26.83 -2.68
CA GLY A 36 -8.02 28.17 -3.06
C GLY A 36 -7.01 28.19 -4.21
N CYS A 37 -6.49 27.04 -4.62
CA CYS A 37 -5.65 26.86 -5.81
C CYS A 37 -5.87 25.46 -6.39
N ASP A 38 -7.06 25.25 -6.95
CA ASP A 38 -7.53 23.96 -7.46
C ASP A 38 -7.33 23.87 -8.97
N GLY A 39 -6.35 23.05 -9.41
CA GLY A 39 -6.02 22.87 -10.82
C GLY A 39 -7.14 22.31 -11.71
N ARG A 40 -8.24 21.83 -11.11
CA ARG A 40 -9.45 21.38 -11.83
C ARG A 40 -10.35 22.55 -12.25
N LYS A 41 -10.20 23.72 -11.62
CA LYS A 41 -10.95 24.95 -11.92
C LYS A 41 -10.20 25.85 -12.92
N SER A 42 -10.87 26.84 -13.47
CA SER A 42 -10.19 27.83 -14.31
C SER A 42 -9.20 28.65 -13.45
N ILE A 43 -8.08 29.10 -14.05
CA ILE A 43 -7.07 29.87 -13.30
C ILE A 43 -7.61 31.22 -12.81
N GLU A 44 -8.60 31.78 -13.49
CA GLU A 44 -9.26 33.03 -13.12
C GLU A 44 -10.12 32.87 -11.84
N GLU A 45 -10.52 31.64 -11.52
CA GLU A 45 -11.32 31.29 -10.34
C GLU A 45 -10.48 30.88 -9.13
N THR A 46 -9.15 30.72 -9.27
CA THR A 46 -8.32 30.08 -8.24
C THR A 46 -6.87 30.58 -8.27
N CYS A 47 -6.03 30.16 -7.31
CA CYS A 47 -4.60 30.49 -7.23
C CYS A 47 -4.25 31.99 -7.15
N TYR A 48 -5.17 32.86 -6.72
CA TYR A 48 -4.94 34.32 -6.67
C TYR A 48 -3.66 34.74 -5.91
N TYR A 49 -3.31 33.99 -4.86
CA TYR A 49 -2.13 34.26 -4.04
C TYR A 49 -0.86 33.54 -4.52
N HIS A 50 -0.96 32.68 -5.53
CA HIS A 50 0.11 31.82 -6.05
C HIS A 50 0.31 32.04 -7.55
N LYS A 51 0.92 33.16 -7.94
CA LYS A 51 0.89 33.69 -9.32
C LYS A 51 1.35 32.74 -10.44
N LYS A 52 2.31 31.86 -10.19
CA LYS A 52 2.77 30.84 -11.18
C LYS A 52 2.21 29.44 -10.92
N ALA A 53 1.42 29.25 -9.86
CA ALA A 53 0.86 27.95 -9.54
C ALA A 53 -0.40 27.68 -10.35
N ARG A 54 -0.52 26.45 -10.84
CA ARG A 54 -1.74 25.90 -11.43
C ARG A 54 -2.57 25.13 -10.41
N SER A 55 -1.93 24.42 -9.49
CA SER A 55 -2.60 23.67 -8.42
C SER A 55 -1.72 23.63 -7.18
N CYS A 56 -2.35 23.65 -6.00
CA CYS A 56 -1.67 23.38 -4.74
C CYS A 56 -2.32 22.23 -3.99
N TYR A 57 -1.55 21.58 -3.13
CA TYR A 57 -1.95 20.46 -2.29
C TYR A 57 -1.56 20.73 -0.84
N ARG A 58 -2.43 20.40 0.10
CA ARG A 58 -2.22 20.60 1.54
C ARG A 58 -2.23 19.30 2.31
N LYS A 59 -1.44 19.28 3.39
CA LYS A 59 -1.45 18.20 4.37
C LYS A 59 -0.96 18.68 5.73
N LYS A 60 -1.73 18.35 6.76
CA LYS A 60 -1.33 18.57 8.16
C LYS A 60 -0.25 17.57 8.60
N SER A 61 0.63 18.00 9.49
CA SER A 61 1.57 17.13 10.19
C SER A 61 0.84 16.09 11.06
N ASP A 62 1.40 14.88 11.14
CA ASP A 62 0.89 13.82 12.00
C ASP A 62 1.19 14.09 13.50
N ILE A 63 2.14 15.00 13.81
CA ILE A 63 2.66 15.23 15.17
C ILE A 63 2.49 16.67 15.67
N SER A 64 1.99 17.58 14.83
CA SER A 64 1.82 18.99 15.18
C SER A 64 0.65 19.63 14.44
N TRP A 65 0.36 20.90 14.77
CA TRP A 65 -0.63 21.69 14.04
C TRP A 65 -0.10 22.24 12.72
N ALA A 66 1.21 22.12 12.44
CA ALA A 66 1.83 22.64 11.23
C ALA A 66 1.37 21.87 9.99
N GLY A 67 1.53 22.48 8.82
CA GLY A 67 1.17 21.86 7.54
C GLY A 67 2.09 22.26 6.41
N ALA A 68 2.11 21.41 5.40
CA ALA A 68 2.73 21.70 4.11
C ALA A 68 1.66 22.15 3.12
N GLN A 69 1.96 23.23 2.38
CA GLN A 69 1.25 23.62 1.16
C GLN A 69 2.22 23.49 -0.01
N CYS A 70 1.97 22.51 -0.89
CA CYS A 70 2.81 22.19 -2.03
C CYS A 70 2.17 22.74 -3.31
N CYS A 71 2.79 23.72 -3.96
CA CYS A 71 2.24 24.36 -5.16
C CYS A 71 3.05 24.01 -6.41
N TYR A 72 2.35 23.78 -7.51
CA TYR A 72 2.89 23.26 -8.75
C TYR A 72 2.51 24.13 -9.94
N ASP A 73 3.40 24.25 -10.92
CA ASP A 73 3.14 24.96 -12.18
C ASP A 73 2.22 24.17 -13.13
N GLU A 74 1.99 24.69 -14.34
CA GLU A 74 1.14 24.03 -15.34
C GLU A 74 1.63 22.63 -15.77
N GLN A 75 2.93 22.37 -15.66
CA GLN A 75 3.56 21.09 -15.97
C GLN A 75 3.58 20.14 -14.76
N GLY A 76 3.01 20.57 -13.63
CA GLY A 76 2.98 19.80 -12.40
C GLY A 76 4.30 19.81 -11.66
N LYS A 77 5.23 20.73 -11.97
CA LYS A 77 6.54 20.83 -11.30
C LYS A 77 6.43 21.71 -10.07
N PHE A 78 7.06 21.28 -8.98
CA PHE A 78 7.06 22.01 -7.72
C PHE A 78 7.72 23.39 -7.85
N ILE A 79 7.08 24.40 -7.27
CA ILE A 79 7.60 25.77 -7.23
C ILE A 79 8.39 25.96 -5.93
N GLU A 80 9.68 26.21 -6.03
CA GLU A 80 10.59 26.30 -4.87
C GLU A 80 10.62 27.67 -4.20
N HIS A 81 10.26 28.72 -4.94
CA HIS A 81 10.43 30.10 -4.48
C HIS A 81 9.10 30.75 -4.12
N GLY A 82 8.98 31.17 -2.85
CA GLY A 82 7.76 31.80 -2.32
C GLY A 82 7.27 33.00 -3.13
N LYS A 83 8.16 33.91 -3.55
CA LYS A 83 7.81 35.08 -4.40
C LYS A 83 7.25 34.68 -5.76
N GLU A 84 7.54 33.48 -6.24
CA GLU A 84 7.07 32.98 -7.53
C GLU A 84 5.70 32.31 -7.45
N GLY A 85 5.22 32.02 -6.23
CA GLY A 85 3.92 31.38 -6.01
C GLY A 85 4.01 30.02 -5.33
N ALA A 86 5.17 29.64 -4.78
CA ALA A 86 5.26 28.47 -3.91
C ALA A 86 4.28 28.59 -2.72
N GLY A 87 3.81 27.45 -2.22
CA GLY A 87 3.14 27.41 -0.92
C GLY A 87 4.17 27.65 0.19
N THR A 88 3.74 28.27 1.28
CA THR A 88 4.60 28.52 2.44
C THR A 88 4.31 27.54 3.56
N LEU A 89 5.28 27.36 4.46
CA LEU A 89 5.06 26.65 5.72
C LEU A 89 3.86 27.22 6.48
N ASP A 90 2.86 26.38 6.76
CA ASP A 90 1.77 26.73 7.67
C ASP A 90 2.18 26.36 9.10
N VAL A 91 2.12 27.30 10.04
CA VAL A 91 2.22 26.93 11.47
C VAL A 91 0.94 26.30 11.96
N ILE A 92 -0.20 26.69 11.39
CA ILE A 92 -1.47 26.02 11.62
C ILE A 92 -2.04 25.64 10.25
N SER A 93 -2.02 24.35 9.95
CA SER A 93 -2.64 23.83 8.73
C SER A 93 -4.14 24.08 8.76
N PRO A 94 -4.78 24.55 7.68
CA PRO A 94 -6.23 24.60 7.59
C PRO A 94 -6.86 23.20 7.40
N ASP A 95 -6.03 22.18 7.17
CA ASP A 95 -6.42 20.80 6.94
C ASP A 95 -6.71 20.08 8.27
N ALA A 96 -7.85 19.40 8.39
CA ALA A 96 -8.25 18.68 9.62
C ALA A 96 -9.21 17.52 9.33
N ASN A 97 -9.31 16.59 10.28
CA ASN A 97 -10.06 15.34 10.12
C ASN A 97 -11.49 15.39 10.68
N SER A 98 -11.81 16.34 11.57
CA SER A 98 -13.15 16.54 12.12
C SER A 98 -13.69 17.95 11.83
N TRP A 99 -15.02 18.10 11.85
CA TRP A 99 -15.68 19.40 11.58
C TRP A 99 -15.30 20.48 12.61
N PHE A 100 -15.21 20.11 13.89
CA PHE A 100 -14.87 21.05 14.95
C PHE A 100 -13.39 21.49 14.85
N GLU A 101 -12.48 20.54 14.63
CA GLU A 101 -11.07 20.88 14.39
C GLU A 101 -10.88 21.70 13.13
N LYS A 102 -11.58 21.41 12.03
CA LYS A 102 -11.48 22.17 10.78
C LYS A 102 -11.81 23.65 11.00
N ARG A 103 -12.81 23.96 11.82
CA ARG A 103 -13.12 25.35 12.18
C ARG A 103 -11.97 26.01 12.94
N LEU A 104 -11.45 25.36 13.99
CA LEU A 104 -10.35 25.88 14.79
C LEU A 104 -9.07 26.05 13.95
N SER A 105 -8.73 25.07 13.13
CA SER A 105 -7.60 25.10 12.20
C SER A 105 -7.72 26.23 11.20
N MET A 106 -8.91 26.45 10.62
CA MET A 106 -9.15 27.52 9.67
C MET A 106 -8.98 28.91 10.31
N PHE A 107 -9.48 29.11 11.53
CA PHE A 107 -9.23 30.35 12.27
C PHE A 107 -7.75 30.53 12.61
N GLY A 108 -7.09 29.48 13.11
CA GLY A 108 -5.67 29.52 13.43
C GLY A 108 -4.80 29.84 12.22
N HIS A 109 -5.08 29.20 11.08
CA HIS A 109 -4.43 29.47 9.80
C HIS A 109 -4.65 30.91 9.34
N PHE A 110 -5.88 31.41 9.43
CA PHE A 110 -6.22 32.78 9.03
C PHE A 110 -5.38 33.82 9.81
N PHE A 111 -5.31 33.71 11.14
CA PHE A 111 -4.60 34.68 11.96
C PHE A 111 -3.08 34.49 11.93
N SER A 112 -2.60 33.24 11.91
CA SER A 112 -1.18 32.94 12.06
C SER A 112 -0.41 33.03 10.75
N ASP A 113 -1.04 32.59 9.65
CA ASP A 113 -0.37 32.40 8.37
C ASP A 113 -0.89 33.41 7.33
N PHE A 114 -2.20 33.45 7.06
CA PHE A 114 -2.75 34.36 6.05
C PHE A 114 -2.56 35.84 6.39
N LEU A 115 -2.92 36.26 7.62
CA LEU A 115 -2.81 37.67 8.01
C LEU A 115 -1.35 38.14 8.08
N SER A 116 -0.44 37.24 8.45
CA SER A 116 1.01 37.49 8.43
C SER A 116 1.51 37.74 7.00
N TYR A 117 1.12 36.89 6.05
CA TYR A 117 1.43 37.09 4.62
C TYR A 117 0.84 38.40 4.12
N TRP A 118 -0.44 38.65 4.39
CA TRP A 118 -1.14 39.85 3.93
C TRP A 118 -0.45 41.12 4.43
N SER A 119 -0.17 41.21 5.72
CA SER A 119 0.49 42.37 6.33
C SER A 119 1.90 42.59 5.77
N CYS A 120 2.68 41.54 5.56
CA CYS A 120 4.08 41.65 5.14
C CYS A 120 4.27 41.82 3.62
N CYS A 121 3.39 41.23 2.80
CA CYS A 121 3.58 41.11 1.35
C CYS A 121 2.45 41.73 0.51
N ARG A 122 1.35 42.21 1.11
CA ARG A 122 0.18 42.70 0.36
C ARG A 122 -0.43 44.00 0.84
N SER A 123 -0.22 44.36 2.09
CA SER A 123 -0.76 45.58 2.68
C SER A 123 -0.17 46.84 2.03
N SER A 124 -0.84 47.98 2.20
CA SER A 124 -0.32 49.29 1.79
C SER A 124 0.96 49.71 2.53
N LEU A 125 1.34 48.99 3.59
CA LEU A 125 2.56 49.19 4.39
C LEU A 125 3.71 48.27 3.94
N MET A 126 3.55 47.55 2.82
CA MET A 126 4.55 46.62 2.29
C MET A 126 5.88 47.31 2.00
N SER A 127 6.96 46.74 2.51
CA SER A 127 8.32 46.96 2.00
C SER A 127 8.89 45.65 1.46
N GLU A 128 9.76 45.73 0.45
CA GLU A 128 10.41 44.55 -0.10
C GLU A 128 11.20 43.78 0.97
N ALA A 129 11.78 44.49 1.94
CA ALA A 129 12.47 43.91 3.08
C ALA A 129 11.52 43.09 3.99
N MET A 130 10.31 43.59 4.27
CA MET A 130 9.34 42.86 5.08
C MET A 130 8.82 41.61 4.38
N CYS A 131 8.55 41.69 3.07
CA CYS A 131 8.10 40.52 2.33
C CYS A 131 9.23 39.49 2.16
N LYS A 132 10.49 39.93 2.00
CA LYS A 132 11.64 39.03 2.03
C LYS A 132 11.75 38.34 3.39
N ALA A 133 11.67 39.09 4.49
CA ALA A 133 11.72 38.54 5.84
C ALA A 133 10.59 37.51 6.07
N TYR A 134 9.38 37.77 5.57
CA TYR A 134 8.28 36.80 5.62
C TYR A 134 8.72 35.45 5.02
N TYR A 135 9.25 35.44 3.78
CA TYR A 135 9.69 34.19 3.16
C TYR A 135 10.94 33.57 3.81
N ASP A 136 11.77 34.35 4.50
CA ASP A 136 12.89 33.80 5.27
C ASP A 136 12.40 33.03 6.53
N TYR A 137 11.32 33.49 7.18
CA TYR A 137 10.70 32.82 8.35
C TYR A 137 9.57 31.83 7.99
N ARG A 138 9.06 31.92 6.76
CA ARG A 138 8.02 31.08 6.16
C ARG A 138 8.48 30.59 4.79
N PRO A 139 9.60 29.84 4.73
CA PRO A 139 10.10 29.35 3.46
C PRO A 139 9.07 28.43 2.82
N ALA A 140 9.21 28.27 1.51
CA ALA A 140 8.53 27.20 0.82
C ALA A 140 8.94 25.86 1.43
N GLY A 141 8.05 24.87 1.34
CA GLY A 141 8.43 23.50 1.64
C GLY A 141 9.59 23.04 0.76
N ARG A 142 10.21 21.93 1.14
CA ARG A 142 11.10 21.21 0.24
C ARG A 142 10.31 20.20 -0.55
N CYS A 143 10.66 20.04 -1.82
CA CYS A 143 10.29 18.83 -2.54
C CYS A 143 11.42 17.83 -2.41
N GLU A 144 11.05 16.57 -2.30
CA GLU A 144 11.94 15.47 -2.63
C GLU A 144 11.41 14.89 -3.93
N ASN A 145 12.33 14.38 -4.77
CA ASN A 145 11.96 13.40 -5.78
C ASN A 145 11.54 12.15 -5.02
N ILE A 146 10.34 12.20 -4.45
CA ILE A 146 9.55 11.04 -4.17
C ILE A 146 9.30 10.52 -5.58
N GLU A 147 10.14 9.60 -6.06
CA GLU A 147 10.02 8.95 -7.37
C GLU A 147 8.52 8.74 -7.61
N SER A 148 7.99 9.24 -8.74
CA SER A 148 6.54 9.24 -8.95
C SER A 148 6.07 7.80 -8.89
N GLU A 149 5.48 7.44 -7.74
CA GLU A 149 4.97 6.10 -7.53
C GLU A 149 3.78 5.96 -8.47
N SER A 150 3.92 5.14 -9.52
CA SER A 150 2.73 4.73 -10.26
C SER A 150 1.92 3.82 -9.35
N MET A 151 0.65 4.19 -9.14
CA MET A 151 -0.23 3.50 -8.23
C MET A 151 -1.18 2.60 -9.03
N ASN A 152 -1.06 1.29 -8.82
CA ASN A 152 -1.96 0.30 -9.38
C ASN A 152 -2.94 -0.12 -8.28
N ILE A 153 -4.23 0.13 -8.51
CA ILE A 153 -5.28 -0.13 -7.54
C ILE A 153 -5.97 -1.45 -7.90
N HIS A 154 -6.11 -2.33 -6.90
CA HIS A 154 -6.82 -3.59 -7.01
C HIS A 154 -8.00 -3.58 -6.04
N ARG A 155 -9.22 -3.61 -6.58
CA ARG A 155 -10.46 -3.56 -5.80
C ARG A 155 -11.40 -4.62 -6.30
N ASN A 156 -11.93 -5.44 -5.41
CA ASN A 156 -12.74 -6.59 -5.80
C ASN A 156 -11.96 -7.45 -6.83
N SER A 157 -12.59 -7.74 -7.96
CA SER A 157 -12.06 -8.42 -9.13
C SER A 157 -11.46 -7.48 -10.18
N TYR A 158 -11.27 -6.19 -9.90
CA TYR A 158 -10.76 -5.20 -10.86
C TYR A 158 -9.26 -4.94 -10.66
N PHE A 159 -8.49 -5.08 -11.73
CA PHE A 159 -7.03 -4.97 -11.74
C PHE A 159 -6.57 -3.89 -12.72
N ILE A 160 -5.55 -3.12 -12.31
CA ILE A 160 -4.78 -2.21 -13.17
C ILE A 160 -3.35 -2.77 -13.26
N THR A 161 -2.89 -3.07 -14.46
CA THR A 161 -1.56 -3.63 -14.75
C THR A 161 -0.46 -2.59 -14.61
N LEU A 162 0.80 -3.03 -14.55
CA LEU A 162 1.95 -2.11 -14.43
C LEU A 162 2.08 -1.13 -15.60
N ASN A 163 1.57 -1.49 -16.79
CA ASN A 163 1.53 -0.64 -17.97
C ASN A 163 0.20 0.14 -18.14
N GLY A 164 -0.66 0.14 -17.11
CA GLY A 164 -1.87 0.97 -17.05
C GLY A 164 -3.12 0.39 -17.73
N ILE A 165 -3.11 -0.88 -18.12
CA ILE A 165 -4.28 -1.55 -18.69
C ILE A 165 -5.17 -2.02 -17.54
N SER A 166 -6.47 -1.75 -17.64
CA SER A 166 -7.43 -2.24 -16.65
C SER A 166 -8.26 -3.41 -17.17
N TYR A 167 -8.52 -4.40 -16.33
CA TYR A 167 -9.42 -5.50 -16.65
C TYR A 167 -10.11 -6.05 -15.39
N THR A 168 -11.20 -6.80 -15.59
CA THR A 168 -11.92 -7.48 -14.51
C THR A 168 -11.72 -8.98 -14.61
N PHE A 169 -11.44 -9.63 -13.49
CA PHE A 169 -11.27 -11.07 -13.39
C PHE A 169 -11.98 -11.62 -12.15
N ARG A 170 -13.07 -12.36 -12.37
CA ARG A 170 -13.95 -12.91 -11.32
C ARG A 170 -13.62 -14.36 -10.96
N GLY A 171 -12.39 -14.81 -11.17
CA GLY A 171 -11.95 -16.14 -10.75
C GLY A 171 -11.84 -16.25 -9.22
N GLN A 172 -12.06 -17.45 -8.69
CA GLN A 172 -11.90 -17.76 -7.27
C GLN A 172 -10.69 -18.67 -7.05
N GLY A 173 -9.96 -18.41 -5.97
CA GLY A 173 -8.75 -19.13 -5.60
C GLY A 173 -7.56 -18.20 -5.35
N GLU A 174 -6.36 -18.77 -5.33
CA GLU A 174 -5.11 -18.05 -5.11
C GLU A 174 -4.38 -17.79 -6.42
N TYR A 175 -3.86 -16.58 -6.58
CA TYR A 175 -3.21 -16.14 -7.82
C TYR A 175 -1.96 -15.32 -7.51
N ILE A 176 -0.96 -15.45 -8.39
CA ILE A 176 0.24 -14.61 -8.36
C ILE A 176 -0.16 -13.23 -8.88
N LEU A 177 -0.25 -12.23 -7.99
CA LEU A 177 -0.49 -10.84 -8.37
C LEU A 177 0.74 -10.27 -9.07
N LEU A 178 1.91 -10.41 -8.44
CA LEU A 178 3.18 -9.88 -8.92
C LEU A 178 4.33 -10.73 -8.42
N SER A 179 5.27 -11.10 -9.30
CA SER A 179 6.50 -11.80 -8.95
C SER A 179 7.70 -11.14 -9.62
N LEU A 180 8.74 -10.88 -8.82
CA LEU A 180 10.02 -10.27 -9.20
C LEU A 180 11.17 -11.20 -8.76
N PRO A 181 11.47 -12.25 -9.55
CA PRO A 181 12.44 -13.28 -9.17
C PRO A 181 13.83 -12.74 -8.83
N LYS A 182 14.25 -11.67 -9.51
CA LYS A 182 15.58 -11.04 -9.34
C LYS A 182 15.67 -10.05 -8.18
N LEU A 183 14.57 -9.82 -7.47
CA LEU A 183 14.51 -8.94 -6.31
C LEU A 183 14.26 -9.77 -5.05
N ASN A 184 15.26 -10.55 -4.65
CA ASN A 184 15.20 -11.51 -3.54
C ASN A 184 14.02 -12.52 -3.64
N GLY A 185 13.59 -12.77 -4.89
CA GLY A 185 12.36 -13.50 -5.19
C GLY A 185 11.12 -12.90 -4.53
N LEU A 186 10.94 -11.59 -4.57
CA LEU A 186 9.72 -10.94 -4.10
C LEU A 186 8.51 -11.45 -4.88
N GLU A 187 7.51 -11.98 -4.17
CA GLU A 187 6.28 -12.50 -4.76
C GLU A 187 5.08 -12.09 -3.91
N VAL A 188 4.03 -11.63 -4.58
CA VAL A 188 2.75 -11.21 -4.02
C VAL A 188 1.69 -12.16 -4.53
N GLN A 189 1.00 -12.83 -3.62
CA GLN A 189 -0.13 -13.70 -3.93
C GLN A 189 -1.40 -13.12 -3.29
N VAL A 190 -2.52 -13.25 -3.99
CA VAL A 190 -3.84 -12.81 -3.53
C VAL A 190 -4.81 -13.99 -3.54
N ARG A 191 -5.73 -14.03 -2.58
CA ARG A 191 -6.85 -14.96 -2.54
C ARG A 191 -8.14 -14.21 -2.89
N LEU A 192 -8.76 -14.62 -3.99
CA LEU A 192 -10.03 -14.11 -4.47
C LEU A 192 -11.15 -15.06 -4.06
N ALA A 193 -12.18 -14.54 -3.42
CA ALA A 193 -13.37 -15.30 -3.02
C ALA A 193 -14.62 -14.44 -3.12
N SER A 194 -15.78 -15.07 -3.23
CA SER A 194 -17.07 -14.40 -3.12
C SER A 194 -17.52 -14.28 -1.66
N ASN A 195 -18.09 -13.13 -1.29
CA ASN A 195 -18.65 -12.89 0.05
C ASN A 195 -20.18 -13.05 0.11
N GLY A 196 -20.76 -13.95 -0.70
CA GLY A 196 -22.21 -14.15 -0.80
C GLY A 196 -22.59 -15.62 -0.75
N ASP A 197 -23.81 -15.91 -0.28
CA ASP A 197 -24.46 -17.23 -0.41
C ASP A 197 -24.37 -17.70 -1.87
N ASP A 198 -23.94 -18.95 -2.08
CA ASP A 198 -23.78 -19.62 -3.38
C ASP A 198 -25.03 -19.57 -4.28
N ASN A 199 -26.19 -19.17 -3.74
CA ASN A 199 -27.47 -19.09 -4.42
C ASN A 199 -27.77 -17.74 -5.12
N LYS A 200 -26.89 -16.73 -5.03
CA LYS A 200 -27.05 -15.47 -5.78
C LYS A 200 -26.18 -15.46 -7.04
N THR A 201 -26.84 -15.33 -8.20
CA THR A 201 -26.26 -15.22 -9.55
C THR A 201 -25.38 -13.98 -9.80
N ASP A 202 -25.14 -13.14 -8.77
CA ASP A 202 -24.34 -11.91 -8.85
C ASP A 202 -23.44 -11.79 -7.60
N SER A 203 -22.69 -12.85 -7.32
CA SER A 203 -21.74 -12.85 -6.20
C SER A 203 -20.53 -11.99 -6.55
N THR A 204 -20.31 -10.93 -5.76
CA THR A 204 -19.12 -10.09 -5.91
C THR A 204 -17.90 -10.87 -5.44
N VAL A 205 -16.88 -10.97 -6.30
CA VAL A 205 -15.59 -11.57 -5.96
C VAL A 205 -14.59 -10.47 -5.63
N GLY A 206 -13.80 -10.68 -4.59
CA GLY A 206 -12.76 -9.74 -4.20
C GLY A 206 -11.63 -10.36 -3.39
N ILE A 207 -10.64 -9.52 -3.08
CA ILE A 207 -9.45 -9.94 -2.32
C ILE A 207 -9.82 -10.09 -0.85
N ILE A 208 -9.83 -11.32 -0.36
CA ILE A 208 -10.09 -11.63 1.06
C ILE A 208 -8.80 -11.86 1.85
N ALA A 209 -7.71 -12.22 1.16
CA ALA A 209 -6.40 -12.40 1.76
C ALA A 209 -5.31 -12.07 0.75
N PHE A 210 -4.14 -11.65 1.24
CA PHE A 210 -2.94 -11.53 0.42
C PHE A 210 -1.70 -11.85 1.25
N VAL A 211 -0.65 -12.29 0.57
CA VAL A 211 0.65 -12.54 1.17
C VAL A 211 1.75 -11.94 0.29
N ILE A 212 2.69 -11.24 0.92
CA ILE A 212 3.90 -10.73 0.27
C ILE A 212 5.07 -11.48 0.89
N GLY A 213 5.83 -12.18 0.06
CA GLY A 213 6.98 -12.98 0.49
C GLY A 213 8.25 -12.64 -0.26
N LEU A 214 9.38 -12.79 0.42
CA LEU A 214 10.71 -12.86 -0.20
C LEU A 214 11.15 -14.33 -0.20
N VAL A 215 11.29 -14.93 -1.39
CA VAL A 215 11.67 -16.35 -1.50
C VAL A 215 13.04 -16.61 -0.88
N GLU A 216 14.00 -15.71 -1.04
CA GLU A 216 15.38 -15.91 -0.56
C GLU A 216 15.49 -15.87 0.97
N THR A 217 14.83 -14.92 1.62
CA THR A 217 14.90 -14.74 3.08
C THR A 217 13.81 -15.51 3.81
N LYS A 218 12.86 -16.11 3.07
CA LYS A 218 11.62 -16.72 3.56
C LYS A 218 10.74 -15.77 4.38
N LYS A 219 11.01 -14.47 4.35
CA LYS A 219 10.22 -13.46 5.05
C LYS A 219 8.85 -13.35 4.40
N ARG A 220 7.77 -13.39 5.19
CA ARG A 220 6.39 -13.31 4.70
C ARG A 220 5.55 -12.36 5.53
N VAL A 221 4.67 -11.64 4.86
CA VAL A 221 3.64 -10.80 5.47
C VAL A 221 2.30 -11.19 4.88
N GLN A 222 1.43 -11.79 5.68
CA GLN A 222 0.09 -12.23 5.28
C GLN A 222 -0.96 -11.38 6.00
N PHE A 223 -1.97 -10.97 5.25
CA PHE A 223 -3.16 -10.32 5.74
C PHE A 223 -4.36 -11.16 5.30
N GLU A 224 -5.27 -11.42 6.24
CA GLU A 224 -6.43 -12.26 6.00
C GLU A 224 -7.65 -11.66 6.70
N LEU A 225 -8.72 -11.47 5.94
CA LEU A 225 -10.02 -11.11 6.48
C LEU A 225 -10.80 -12.39 6.74
N PHE A 226 -11.51 -12.40 7.86
CA PHE A 226 -12.58 -13.34 8.15
C PHE A 226 -13.90 -12.56 8.16
N PRO A 227 -14.56 -12.38 6.99
CA PRO A 227 -15.72 -11.49 6.86
C PRO A 227 -16.87 -11.84 7.82
N MET A 228 -17.12 -13.13 8.04
CA MET A 228 -18.16 -13.59 8.97
C MET A 228 -17.91 -13.16 10.43
N HIS A 229 -16.65 -13.00 10.81
CA HIS A 229 -16.24 -12.61 12.16
C HIS A 229 -15.81 -11.15 12.26
N GLN A 230 -15.80 -10.41 11.14
CA GLN A 230 -15.23 -9.06 11.02
C GLN A 230 -13.82 -8.97 11.63
N LEU A 231 -13.01 -10.00 11.43
CA LEU A 231 -11.70 -10.15 12.04
C LEU A 231 -10.60 -10.01 10.99
N LEU A 232 -9.63 -9.14 11.25
CA LEU A 232 -8.39 -9.05 10.48
C LEU A 232 -7.32 -9.80 11.23
N GLU A 233 -6.66 -10.71 10.53
CA GLU A 233 -5.43 -11.32 11.00
C GLU A 233 -4.25 -10.85 10.16
N ILE A 234 -3.18 -10.44 10.85
CA ILE A 234 -1.90 -10.08 10.23
C ILE A 234 -0.86 -11.05 10.76
N ARG A 235 -0.21 -11.79 9.85
CA ARG A 235 0.91 -12.68 10.18
C ARG A 235 2.21 -12.16 9.61
N ILE A 236 3.25 -12.20 10.43
CA ILE A 236 4.64 -12.14 9.97
C ILE A 236 5.24 -13.51 10.12
N ASP A 237 5.62 -14.08 8.97
CA ASP A 237 6.05 -15.47 8.85
C ASP A 237 4.93 -16.41 9.33
N THR A 238 5.04 -16.96 10.54
CA THR A 238 3.99 -17.80 11.16
C THR A 238 3.29 -17.14 12.35
N ARG A 239 3.78 -15.98 12.80
CA ARG A 239 3.32 -15.32 14.04
C ARG A 239 2.24 -14.29 13.75
N VAL A 240 1.11 -14.40 14.43
CA VAL A 240 0.06 -13.38 14.42
C VAL A 240 0.55 -12.15 15.18
N ILE A 241 0.33 -10.96 14.63
CA ILE A 241 0.54 -9.70 15.34
C ILE A 241 -0.80 -9.28 15.96
N GLU A 242 -0.77 -9.03 17.27
CA GLU A 242 -1.85 -8.35 17.95
C GLU A 242 -1.79 -6.85 17.66
N LEU A 243 -2.89 -6.30 17.15
CA LEU A 243 -3.07 -4.87 17.04
C LEU A 243 -3.64 -4.35 18.37
N PRO A 244 -3.17 -3.21 18.89
CA PRO A 244 -3.76 -2.64 20.10
C PRO A 244 -5.26 -2.37 19.94
N ASP A 245 -6.03 -2.41 21.01
CA ASP A 245 -7.50 -2.19 20.97
C ASP A 245 -7.89 -0.69 20.98
N GLU A 246 -6.95 0.22 21.23
CA GLU A 246 -7.26 1.65 21.43
C GLU A 246 -7.68 2.35 20.13
N GLU A 247 -8.72 3.20 20.18
CA GLU A 247 -9.13 4.05 19.06
C GLU A 247 -7.97 4.94 18.58
N PHE A 248 -7.35 4.52 17.47
CA PHE A 248 -6.07 5.05 17.00
C PHE A 248 -6.19 6.46 16.41
N ILE A 249 -5.81 7.47 17.19
CA ILE A 249 -5.73 8.87 16.73
C ILE A 249 -4.35 9.16 16.09
N VAL A 250 -3.34 8.32 16.28
CA VAL A 250 -1.94 8.55 15.87
C VAL A 250 -1.43 7.43 14.97
N PRO A 251 -0.70 7.73 13.87
CA PRO A 251 -0.12 6.70 13.02
C PRO A 251 1.04 5.99 13.72
N MET A 252 1.05 4.66 13.73
CA MET A 252 2.05 3.86 14.45
C MET A 252 2.75 2.85 13.54
N ILE A 253 3.97 2.49 13.89
CA ILE A 253 4.69 1.37 13.30
C ILE A 253 4.20 0.10 14.00
N ILE A 254 3.64 -0.83 13.23
CA ILE A 254 3.16 -2.13 13.73
C ILE A 254 4.30 -3.14 13.77
N TYR A 255 5.18 -3.08 12.78
CA TYR A 255 6.29 -4.02 12.65
C TYR A 255 7.43 -3.35 11.88
N GLU A 256 8.67 -3.60 12.29
CA GLU A 256 9.88 -3.15 11.59
C GLU A 256 11.02 -4.12 11.90
N ASP A 257 11.65 -4.67 10.86
CA ASP A 257 12.90 -5.41 10.93
C ASP A 257 13.83 -5.01 9.76
N GLU A 258 14.91 -5.75 9.54
CA GLU A 258 15.87 -5.47 8.44
C GLU A 258 15.25 -5.59 7.04
N TYR A 259 14.16 -6.35 6.89
CA TYR A 259 13.54 -6.66 5.60
C TYR A 259 12.25 -5.89 5.35
N VAL A 260 11.41 -5.70 6.36
CA VAL A 260 10.06 -5.20 6.20
C VAL A 260 9.65 -4.21 7.28
N LYS A 261 8.91 -3.18 6.85
CA LYS A 261 8.26 -2.20 7.71
C LYS A 261 6.76 -2.18 7.43
N ILE A 262 5.96 -2.10 8.49
CA ILE A 262 4.50 -1.98 8.43
C ILE A 262 4.07 -0.82 9.31
N LYS A 263 3.34 0.13 8.75
CA LYS A 263 2.81 1.30 9.46
C LYS A 263 1.31 1.38 9.26
N ARG A 264 0.58 1.62 10.35
CA ARG A 264 -0.84 1.97 10.30
C ARG A 264 -1.02 3.47 10.26
N LYS A 265 -1.95 3.93 9.43
CA LYS A 265 -2.35 5.33 9.31
C LYS A 265 -3.61 5.59 10.15
N VAL A 266 -3.83 6.86 10.47
CA VAL A 266 -4.98 7.32 11.26
C VAL A 266 -6.31 6.95 10.59
N ASN A 267 -6.35 6.92 9.25
CA ASN A 267 -7.52 6.49 8.48
C ASN A 267 -7.69 4.95 8.44
N GLY A 268 -6.97 4.20 9.27
CA GLY A 268 -7.01 2.74 9.34
C GLY A 268 -6.22 2.00 8.25
N ALA A 269 -5.71 2.69 7.23
CA ALA A 269 -4.96 2.05 6.15
C ALA A 269 -3.57 1.57 6.62
N PHE A 270 -3.11 0.44 6.08
CA PHE A 270 -1.76 -0.07 6.31
C PHE A 270 -0.86 0.33 5.14
N LYS A 271 0.39 0.60 5.46
CA LYS A 271 1.46 0.75 4.48
C LYS A 271 2.55 -0.27 4.79
N ILE A 272 3.00 -0.97 3.75
CA ILE A 272 3.98 -2.06 3.84
C ILE A 272 5.15 -1.71 2.90
N TRP A 273 6.38 -1.83 3.40
CA TRP A 273 7.61 -1.58 2.65
C TRP A 273 8.55 -2.74 2.83
N PHE A 274 9.13 -3.24 1.74
CA PHE A 274 10.27 -4.15 1.79
C PHE A 274 11.54 -3.35 1.48
N HIS A 275 12.51 -3.37 2.40
CA HIS A 275 13.75 -2.62 2.24
C HIS A 275 14.47 -3.04 0.95
N GLY A 276 14.93 -2.06 0.17
CA GLY A 276 15.56 -2.30 -1.13
C GLY A 276 14.60 -2.56 -2.30
N SER A 277 13.31 -2.82 -2.06
CA SER A 277 12.30 -2.98 -3.12
C SER A 277 11.91 -1.65 -3.78
N PRO A 278 11.56 -1.62 -5.08
CA PRO A 278 10.88 -0.49 -5.72
C PRO A 278 9.37 -0.50 -5.48
N LEU A 279 8.85 -1.50 -4.75
CA LEU A 279 7.43 -1.66 -4.48
C LEU A 279 7.11 -1.28 -3.04
N ARG A 280 6.00 -0.57 -2.88
CA ARG A 280 5.35 -0.30 -1.61
C ARG A 280 3.88 -0.69 -1.74
N PHE A 281 3.28 -1.12 -0.65
CA PHE A 281 1.88 -1.55 -0.68
C PHE A 281 1.06 -0.71 0.26
N ARG A 282 -0.13 -0.32 -0.17
CA ARG A 282 -1.14 0.30 0.69
C ARG A 282 -2.37 -0.58 0.71
N VAL A 283 -2.87 -0.82 1.91
CA VAL A 283 -3.98 -1.73 2.16
C VAL A 283 -5.05 -0.96 2.89
N HIS A 284 -6.23 -0.87 2.30
CA HIS A 284 -7.40 -0.31 2.95
C HIS A 284 -8.40 -1.43 3.24
N ILE A 285 -8.90 -1.45 4.47
CA ILE A 285 -9.94 -2.39 4.90
C ILE A 285 -11.26 -1.64 4.83
N ARG A 286 -12.21 -2.18 4.09
CA ARG A 286 -13.52 -1.55 3.96
C ARG A 286 -14.29 -1.66 5.28
N PRO A 287 -15.16 -0.68 5.60
CA PRO A 287 -16.03 -0.76 6.78
C PRO A 287 -16.93 -2.00 6.80
N THR A 288 -17.25 -2.55 5.63
CA THR A 288 -18.03 -3.78 5.44
C THR A 288 -17.26 -5.06 5.77
N PHE A 289 -15.93 -4.98 5.92
CA PHE A 289 -15.05 -6.10 6.21
C PHE A 289 -15.12 -7.26 5.19
N ASP A 290 -15.59 -6.96 3.99
CA ASP A 290 -15.83 -7.91 2.91
C ASP A 290 -14.55 -8.16 2.09
N PHE A 291 -13.84 -7.09 1.73
CA PHE A 291 -12.66 -7.16 0.87
C PHE A 291 -11.59 -6.13 1.25
N PHE A 292 -10.36 -6.42 0.86
CA PHE A 292 -9.27 -5.44 0.81
C PHE A 292 -9.37 -4.60 -0.46
N ASP A 293 -9.04 -3.32 -0.34
CA ASP A 293 -8.50 -2.52 -1.45
C ASP A 293 -6.97 -2.54 -1.33
N LEU A 294 -6.31 -3.24 -2.25
CA LEU A 294 -4.85 -3.37 -2.29
C LEU A 294 -4.28 -2.46 -3.38
N GLU A 295 -3.37 -1.57 -3.01
CA GLU A 295 -2.69 -0.66 -3.93
C GLU A 295 -1.20 -0.99 -3.97
N THR A 296 -0.67 -1.20 -5.18
CA THR A 296 0.75 -1.38 -5.43
C THR A 296 1.32 -0.05 -5.91
N LEU A 297 2.22 0.54 -5.12
CA LEU A 297 2.93 1.78 -5.40
C LEU A 297 4.31 1.42 -5.95
N LEU A 298 4.60 1.86 -7.17
CA LEU A 298 5.80 1.48 -7.91
C LEU A 298 6.73 2.67 -8.13
N GLU A 299 7.93 2.62 -7.56
CA GLU A 299 9.05 3.51 -7.83
C GLU A 299 9.58 3.25 -9.26
N GLN A 300 9.07 3.99 -10.25
CA GLN A 300 9.28 3.70 -11.67
C GLN A 300 10.74 3.75 -12.11
N GLU A 301 11.54 4.69 -11.60
CA GLU A 301 12.94 4.81 -12.00
C GLU A 301 13.73 3.61 -11.48
N LYS A 302 13.60 3.31 -10.19
CA LYS A 302 14.22 2.13 -9.59
C LYS A 302 13.77 0.83 -10.25
N PHE A 303 12.49 0.69 -10.57
CA PHE A 303 11.98 -0.49 -11.27
C PHE A 303 12.52 -0.62 -12.70
N SER A 304 12.59 0.48 -13.44
CA SER A 304 13.13 0.50 -14.80
C SER A 304 14.62 0.15 -14.82
N GLN A 305 15.38 0.61 -13.82
CA GLN A 305 16.80 0.28 -13.67
C GLN A 305 17.05 -1.21 -13.40
N LEU A 306 16.12 -1.91 -12.73
CA LEU A 306 16.26 -3.34 -12.49
C LEU A 306 16.37 -4.13 -13.81
N SER A 307 15.74 -3.67 -14.90
CA SER A 307 15.71 -4.37 -16.19
C SER A 307 15.28 -5.85 -16.04
N THR A 308 14.37 -6.11 -15.10
CA THR A 308 13.91 -7.46 -14.77
C THR A 308 12.47 -7.65 -15.22
N PRO A 309 12.14 -8.79 -15.85
CA PRO A 309 10.75 -9.12 -16.13
C PRO A 309 9.99 -9.29 -14.81
N SER A 310 8.75 -8.81 -14.80
CA SER A 310 7.77 -9.10 -13.77
C SER A 310 6.71 -10.05 -14.32
N TYR A 311 6.14 -10.83 -13.42
CA TYR A 311 5.21 -11.91 -13.73
C TYR A 311 3.98 -11.82 -12.83
N GLY A 312 2.88 -12.48 -13.18
CA GLY A 312 1.62 -12.40 -12.44
C GLY A 312 0.57 -11.55 -13.14
N LEU A 313 -0.57 -11.37 -12.49
CA LEU A 313 -1.74 -10.63 -12.98
C LEU A 313 -1.46 -9.18 -13.38
N LEU A 314 -0.42 -8.55 -12.81
CA LEU A 314 -0.07 -7.17 -13.16
C LEU A 314 0.83 -7.03 -14.39
N GLY A 315 1.31 -8.15 -14.95
CA GLY A 315 2.21 -8.16 -16.10
C GLY A 315 3.52 -7.42 -15.86
N ASP A 316 4.11 -6.89 -16.93
CA ASP A 316 5.29 -6.03 -16.92
C ASP A 316 5.05 -4.68 -17.61
N LEU A 317 6.08 -3.84 -17.70
CA LEU A 317 5.99 -2.53 -18.37
C LEU A 317 5.67 -2.65 -19.88
N ASN A 318 5.85 -3.84 -20.47
CA ASN A 318 5.50 -4.13 -21.86
C ASN A 318 4.13 -4.82 -21.99
N GLY A 319 3.38 -4.98 -20.88
CA GLY A 319 2.04 -5.52 -20.85
C GLY A 319 1.94 -6.95 -20.29
N LEU A 320 0.87 -7.63 -20.70
CA LEU A 320 0.51 -8.95 -20.17
C LEU A 320 1.23 -10.07 -20.91
N MET A 321 1.74 -11.04 -20.16
CA MET A 321 2.48 -12.18 -20.67
C MET A 321 2.06 -13.44 -19.90
N PHE A 322 1.71 -14.51 -20.60
CA PHE A 322 1.42 -15.81 -19.99
C PHE A 322 2.67 -16.42 -19.33
N PRO A 323 2.53 -17.39 -18.40
CA PRO A 323 3.66 -18.11 -17.82
C PRO A 323 4.56 -18.82 -18.85
N ASN A 324 4.04 -19.17 -20.03
CA ASN A 324 4.80 -19.76 -21.13
C ASN A 324 5.63 -18.74 -21.93
N GLY A 325 5.56 -17.44 -21.59
CA GLY A 325 6.26 -16.35 -22.27
C GLY A 325 5.50 -15.71 -23.45
N THR A 326 4.32 -16.22 -23.80
CA THR A 326 3.50 -15.64 -24.87
C THR A 326 2.87 -14.33 -24.40
N ARG A 327 3.00 -13.25 -25.17
CA ARG A 327 2.39 -11.95 -24.85
C ARG A 327 0.97 -11.84 -25.40
N ILE A 328 0.12 -11.13 -24.66
CA ILE A 328 -1.22 -10.79 -25.13
C ILE A 328 -1.11 -9.62 -26.10
N SER A 329 -1.58 -9.84 -27.34
CA SER A 329 -1.83 -8.77 -28.29
C SER A 329 -3.12 -8.08 -27.87
N ILE A 330 -3.03 -6.94 -27.20
CA ILE A 330 -4.20 -6.14 -26.80
C ILE A 330 -4.76 -5.45 -28.05
N ASN A 331 -5.49 -6.20 -28.86
CA ASN A 331 -6.60 -5.63 -29.63
C ASN A 331 -7.80 -5.79 -28.69
N GLU A 332 -8.24 -4.68 -28.14
CA GLU A 332 -9.23 -4.54 -27.06
C GLU A 332 -10.41 -5.53 -27.19
N SER A 333 -10.80 -6.15 -26.07
CA SER A 333 -12.12 -6.77 -25.80
C SER A 333 -12.33 -8.30 -25.87
N ASP A 334 -11.31 -9.17 -25.84
CA ASP A 334 -11.58 -10.60 -25.62
C ASP A 334 -11.57 -10.94 -24.13
N GLU A 335 -12.72 -10.83 -23.46
CA GLU A 335 -12.85 -11.19 -22.05
C GLU A 335 -12.40 -12.64 -21.77
N ASN A 336 -12.53 -13.54 -22.75
CA ASN A 336 -12.08 -14.92 -22.62
C ASN A 336 -10.55 -15.00 -22.53
N ILE A 337 -9.81 -14.23 -23.33
CA ILE A 337 -8.34 -14.28 -23.29
C ILE A 337 -7.81 -13.72 -21.97
N LEU A 338 -8.47 -12.68 -21.41
CA LEU A 338 -8.10 -12.10 -20.13
C LEU A 338 -8.44 -13.04 -18.97
N PHE A 339 -9.55 -13.79 -19.09
CA PHE A 339 -9.89 -14.84 -18.14
C PHE A 339 -8.86 -15.98 -18.18
N GLU A 340 -8.55 -16.53 -19.35
CA GLU A 340 -7.53 -17.57 -19.54
C GLU A 340 -6.15 -17.12 -19.04
N TYR A 341 -5.76 -15.88 -19.35
CA TYR A 341 -4.54 -15.26 -18.82
C TYR A 341 -4.54 -15.24 -17.31
N SER A 342 -5.61 -14.77 -16.69
CA SER A 342 -5.68 -14.65 -15.24
C SER A 342 -5.67 -16.01 -14.56
N GLU A 343 -6.40 -16.98 -15.10
CA GLU A 343 -6.39 -18.38 -14.65
C GLU A 343 -5.01 -19.04 -14.78
N SER A 344 -4.21 -18.66 -15.79
CA SER A 344 -2.86 -19.20 -15.94
C SER A 344 -1.91 -18.80 -14.80
N TRP A 345 -2.24 -17.76 -14.02
CA TRP A 345 -1.49 -17.31 -12.85
C TRP A 345 -1.96 -17.92 -11.53
N ARG A 346 -2.85 -18.91 -11.57
CA ARG A 346 -3.31 -19.65 -10.40
C ARG A 346 -2.14 -20.29 -9.64
N VAL A 347 -2.12 -20.08 -8.33
CA VAL A 347 -1.13 -20.63 -7.42
C VAL A 347 -1.44 -22.10 -7.18
N LEU A 348 -0.43 -22.95 -7.39
CA LEU A 348 -0.49 -24.36 -7.00
C LEU A 348 -0.19 -24.49 -5.50
N GLN A 349 -0.78 -25.50 -4.86
CA GLN A 349 -0.67 -25.70 -3.41
C GLN A 349 0.79 -25.74 -2.90
N ASN A 350 1.71 -26.36 -3.65
CA ASN A 350 3.13 -26.43 -3.30
C ASN A 350 3.92 -25.12 -3.52
N ARG A 351 3.30 -24.13 -4.17
CA ARG A 351 3.85 -22.80 -4.41
C ARG A 351 3.15 -21.71 -3.58
N SER A 352 2.12 -22.06 -2.82
CA SER A 352 1.42 -21.10 -1.99
C SER A 352 2.35 -20.53 -0.92
N LEU A 353 2.38 -19.22 -0.83
CA LEU A 353 3.06 -18.50 0.24
C LEU A 353 2.18 -18.37 1.48
N PHE A 354 0.88 -18.61 1.34
CA PHE A 354 -0.06 -18.55 2.46
C PHE A 354 0.31 -19.58 3.52
N TYR A 355 0.24 -19.13 4.76
CA TYR A 355 0.26 -19.98 5.92
C TYR A 355 -1.18 -20.41 6.23
N TYR A 356 -1.39 -21.71 6.35
CA TYR A 356 -2.65 -22.30 6.80
C TYR A 356 -2.43 -22.89 8.19
N LEU A 357 -3.29 -22.54 9.14
CA LEU A 357 -3.38 -23.30 10.38
C LEU A 357 -3.95 -24.69 10.03
N PHE A 358 -3.39 -25.73 10.64
CA PHE A 358 -3.71 -27.16 10.46
C PHE A 358 -5.05 -27.46 9.77
N ASP A 359 -4.97 -28.05 8.57
CA ASP A 359 -6.07 -28.67 7.82
C ASP A 359 -7.44 -28.00 8.00
N ASP A 360 -7.55 -26.73 7.60
CA ASP A 360 -8.86 -26.11 7.35
C ASP A 360 -9.47 -26.78 6.10
N ILE A 361 -10.08 -27.95 6.32
CA ILE A 361 -10.65 -28.83 5.29
C ILE A 361 -11.78 -28.12 4.51
N ASP A 362 -12.36 -27.04 5.06
CA ASP A 362 -13.51 -26.35 4.46
C ASP A 362 -13.17 -25.27 3.43
N HIS A 363 -11.90 -24.82 3.35
CA HIS A 363 -11.47 -23.84 2.34
C HIS A 363 -10.67 -24.46 1.19
N ARG A 364 -10.47 -25.77 1.21
CA ARG A 364 -10.02 -26.52 0.03
C ARG A 364 -11.19 -26.66 -0.94
N GLN A 365 -11.38 -25.68 -1.82
CA GLN A 365 -12.25 -25.92 -2.97
C GLN A 365 -11.72 -27.17 -3.71
N PRO A 366 -12.58 -28.18 -3.95
CA PRO A 366 -12.16 -29.37 -4.66
C PRO A 366 -11.75 -28.97 -6.08
N LEU A 367 -10.63 -29.51 -6.54
CA LEU A 367 -10.28 -29.48 -7.96
C LEU A 367 -11.53 -29.86 -8.76
N SER A 368 -11.97 -28.97 -9.65
CA SER A 368 -12.74 -29.39 -10.81
C SER A 368 -11.87 -30.41 -11.56
N SER A 369 -12.20 -31.68 -11.34
CA SER A 369 -11.56 -32.81 -11.98
C SER A 369 -12.13 -32.96 -13.39
N ASP A 370 -11.99 -31.96 -14.25
CA ASP A 370 -12.38 -32.04 -15.67
C ASP A 370 -11.56 -31.03 -16.51
N ILE A 371 -10.23 -31.15 -16.47
CA ILE A 371 -9.39 -30.68 -17.58
C ILE A 371 -8.41 -31.80 -17.91
N GLU A 372 -8.67 -32.49 -19.02
CA GLU A 372 -7.78 -33.49 -19.60
C GLU A 372 -6.39 -32.89 -19.85
N PHE A 373 -5.43 -33.21 -18.96
CA PHE A 373 -4.02 -32.93 -19.14
C PHE A 373 -3.42 -33.86 -20.21
N ASN A 374 -3.60 -33.51 -21.48
CA ASN A 374 -2.82 -34.05 -22.59
C ASN A 374 -2.07 -32.93 -23.30
N SER A 375 -1.08 -32.35 -22.62
CA SER A 375 0.05 -31.61 -23.22
C SER A 375 0.99 -31.18 -22.10
N PHE A 376 2.30 -31.11 -22.37
CA PHE A 376 3.39 -30.73 -21.45
C PHE A 376 4.00 -31.84 -20.58
N LYS A 377 4.25 -33.02 -21.16
CA LYS A 377 5.54 -33.69 -20.96
C LYS A 377 6.42 -33.34 -22.16
N ASN A 378 7.37 -32.42 -21.98
CA ASN A 378 8.64 -32.30 -22.72
C ASN A 378 9.24 -30.89 -22.58
N VAL A 379 9.76 -30.55 -21.41
CA VAL A 379 10.93 -29.66 -21.27
C VAL A 379 11.66 -30.14 -20.03
N PHE A 380 12.99 -30.29 -20.10
CA PHE A 380 13.89 -30.94 -19.12
C PHE A 380 14.07 -32.46 -19.25
N GLN A 381 14.42 -32.92 -20.46
CA GLN A 381 15.42 -33.97 -20.59
C GLN A 381 16.75 -33.32 -21.00
N GLY A 382 17.74 -33.39 -20.12
CA GLY A 382 19.06 -32.82 -20.41
C GLY A 382 19.98 -32.79 -19.20
N THR A 383 20.28 -33.95 -18.62
CA THR A 383 21.64 -34.42 -18.28
C THR A 383 21.53 -35.68 -17.43
N ASN A 384 21.98 -36.80 -18.00
CA ASN A 384 22.12 -38.07 -17.33
C ASN A 384 23.24 -37.96 -16.28
N ASN A 385 22.92 -38.22 -15.02
CA ASN A 385 23.80 -38.92 -14.09
C ASN A 385 22.93 -39.79 -13.19
N SER A 386 22.97 -41.09 -13.47
CA SER A 386 22.35 -42.13 -12.67
C SER A 386 23.08 -42.23 -11.33
N VAL A 387 22.42 -41.82 -10.24
CA VAL A 387 22.79 -42.21 -8.89
C VAL A 387 21.71 -43.16 -8.38
N THR A 388 22.08 -44.42 -8.26
CA THR A 388 21.28 -45.48 -7.65
C THR A 388 21.30 -45.27 -6.14
N LEU A 389 20.20 -44.80 -5.55
CA LEU A 389 20.01 -44.86 -4.10
C LEU A 389 19.34 -46.18 -3.74
N THR A 390 20.14 -47.04 -3.12
CA THR A 390 19.71 -48.26 -2.45
C THR A 390 18.95 -47.89 -1.18
N GLN A 391 17.79 -48.52 -0.96
CA GLN A 391 17.11 -48.53 0.33
C GLN A 391 18.04 -49.20 1.36
N GLN A 392 18.52 -48.43 2.33
CA GLN A 392 19.06 -48.97 3.57
C GLN A 392 18.06 -48.70 4.70
N ASN A 393 17.64 -49.80 5.30
CA ASN A 393 16.90 -49.87 6.55
C ASN A 393 17.60 -49.03 7.62
N LEU A 394 16.85 -48.16 8.29
CA LEU A 394 17.22 -47.62 9.59
C LEU A 394 16.23 -48.14 10.61
N ASN A 395 16.79 -48.89 11.55
CA ASN A 395 16.12 -49.58 12.63
C ASN A 395 15.54 -48.60 13.65
N ASP A 396 14.44 -49.02 14.24
CA ASP A 396 13.86 -48.54 15.49
C ASP A 396 14.90 -48.58 16.63
N GLU A 397 15.40 -47.43 17.05
CA GLU A 397 16.05 -47.24 18.36
C GLU A 397 16.27 -45.74 18.67
N GLU A 398 15.23 -44.92 18.63
CA GLU A 398 15.26 -43.59 19.26
C GLU A 398 13.86 -43.06 19.62
N LEU A 399 12.96 -43.97 20.00
CA LEU A 399 11.60 -43.68 20.46
C LEU A 399 11.45 -44.07 21.94
N GLN A 400 12.36 -43.60 22.79
CA GLN A 400 12.27 -43.89 24.23
C GLN A 400 12.99 -42.87 25.14
N GLN A 401 12.95 -41.57 24.79
CA GLN A 401 13.59 -40.56 25.64
C GLN A 401 12.91 -39.19 25.82
N ASP A 402 11.62 -39.05 25.47
CA ASP A 402 10.88 -37.79 25.68
C ASP A 402 9.56 -37.95 26.45
N GLN A 403 9.49 -38.89 27.41
CA GLN A 403 8.29 -39.14 28.23
C GLN A 403 8.43 -38.85 29.74
N GLU A 404 9.42 -38.05 30.14
CA GLU A 404 9.53 -37.53 31.51
C GLU A 404 9.87 -36.04 31.46
N TYR A 405 8.89 -35.14 31.32
CA TYR A 405 8.94 -33.75 31.82
C TYR A 405 7.62 -33.02 31.50
N CYS A 406 6.58 -33.26 32.31
CA CYS A 406 5.52 -32.28 32.65
C CYS A 406 4.44 -32.96 33.50
N THR A 407 4.64 -33.01 34.82
CA THR A 407 3.58 -33.38 35.77
C THR A 407 3.76 -32.53 37.02
N GLN A 408 3.36 -31.26 36.93
CA GLN A 408 3.04 -30.39 38.07
C GLN A 408 2.57 -29.04 37.52
N CYS A 409 1.27 -28.91 37.25
CA CYS A 409 0.53 -27.64 37.21
C CYS A 409 -0.99 -27.91 37.05
N GLU A 410 -1.55 -28.78 37.89
CA GLU A 410 -3.00 -28.85 38.14
C GLU A 410 -3.22 -29.13 39.63
N SER A 411 -3.22 -28.09 40.46
CA SER A 411 -3.84 -28.10 41.80
C SER A 411 -3.85 -26.70 42.40
N SER A 412 -4.64 -25.81 41.81
CA SER A 412 -5.04 -24.57 42.49
C SER A 412 -6.29 -23.97 41.84
N ILE A 413 -7.35 -24.79 41.78
CA ILE A 413 -8.74 -24.34 41.74
C ILE A 413 -9.48 -25.22 42.75
N ASP A 414 -10.36 -24.62 43.54
CA ASP A 414 -11.14 -25.17 44.65
C ASP A 414 -10.48 -25.17 46.02
N LYS A 415 -10.51 -24.00 46.68
CA LYS A 415 -11.10 -23.79 48.02
C LYS A 415 -10.80 -22.38 48.51
N GLU A 416 -11.79 -21.50 48.42
CA GLU A 416 -12.02 -20.48 49.46
C GLU A 416 -13.42 -19.86 49.27
N SER A 417 -14.40 -20.46 49.94
CA SER A 417 -15.54 -19.72 50.47
C SER A 417 -15.84 -20.25 51.88
N SER A 418 -16.18 -19.31 52.78
CA SER A 418 -16.72 -19.43 54.14
C SER A 418 -15.77 -19.32 55.35
N THR A 419 -16.19 -18.42 56.27
CA THR A 419 -15.77 -18.14 57.67
C THR A 419 -14.46 -17.34 57.82
N GLU A 420 -14.39 -16.14 58.41
CA GLU A 420 -15.18 -15.39 59.41
C GLU A 420 -15.37 -13.91 59.03
#